data_AF-A0A8H5RR17-F1
#
_entry.id   AF-A0A8H5RR17-F1
#
_cell.length_a   1.000
_cell.length_b   1.000
_cell.length_c   1.000
_cell.angle_alpha   90.00
_cell.angle_beta   90.00
_cell.angle_gamma   90.00
#
_symmetry.space_group_name_H-M   'P 1'
#
loop_
_entity.id
_entity.type
_entity.pdbx_description
1 polymer ?
#
loop_
_entity_poly.entity_id
_entity_poly.type
_entity_poly.pdbx_seq_one_letter_code
_entity_poly.pdbx_strand_id
1 'polypeptide(L)'
;MADLSLRPEASELLKAFPSQALYQPTDVTKWDQLDHAFEVAKKEFGGYDIVCPGAGVYDPPFSNFWHPAGTALSKDVHSASRFASLDINLTHPIYATQQAITHFTKKRKLGSIVHISSIAAQGPVLSVPMYCAAKAGISHFVRSLAGLEKPPASTDLASIRVTAVAPGVIKTPLWTEHPEKLAWIDGAKDEWVEPEDVALAMLSLVEKEEYVGGTVLEVGKGQTREVHVLNDSGPSGSGHTVSGLGKGIDEVWEILSQKKHD
;
A
#
# COMPACT_ATOMS: atom_id res chain seq x y z
N MET A 1 -0.42 -15.90 0.63
CA MET A 1 0.34 -14.77 0.04
C MET A 1 0.13 -14.79 -1.45
N ALA A 2 -0.14 -13.64 -2.06
CA ALA A 2 -0.35 -13.50 -3.49
C ALA A 2 0.50 -12.35 -4.02
N ASP A 3 1.46 -12.65 -4.89
CA ASP A 3 2.44 -11.68 -5.40
C ASP A 3 3.06 -12.20 -6.72
N LEU A 4 3.76 -11.34 -7.46
CA LEU A 4 4.44 -11.68 -8.72
C LEU A 4 5.56 -12.71 -8.54
N SER A 5 6.25 -12.66 -7.41
CA SER A 5 7.35 -13.57 -7.08
C SER A 5 7.44 -13.85 -5.59
N LEU A 6 7.87 -15.05 -5.23
CA LEU A 6 8.13 -15.42 -3.84
C LEU A 6 9.54 -14.98 -3.42
N ARG A 7 9.63 -14.13 -2.40
CA ARG A 7 10.91 -13.71 -1.82
C ARG A 7 11.51 -14.75 -0.86
N PRO A 8 12.83 -14.74 -0.60
CA PRO A 8 13.49 -15.71 0.28
C PRO A 8 12.85 -15.82 1.67
N GLU A 9 12.54 -14.70 2.30
CA GLU A 9 11.95 -14.64 3.65
C GLU A 9 10.55 -15.26 3.66
N ALA A 10 9.76 -15.01 2.61
CA ALA A 10 8.46 -15.64 2.42
C ALA A 10 8.59 -17.14 2.14
N SER A 11 9.63 -17.59 1.43
CA SER A 11 9.90 -19.01 1.22
C SER A 11 10.24 -19.74 2.52
N GLU A 12 10.98 -19.10 3.43
CA GLU A 12 11.25 -19.64 4.76
C GLU A 12 9.97 -19.80 5.58
N LEU A 13 9.07 -18.79 5.53
CA LEU A 13 7.76 -18.87 6.17
C LEU A 13 6.93 -20.06 5.65
N LEU A 14 6.88 -20.28 4.34
CA LEU A 14 6.16 -21.43 3.76
C LEU A 14 6.74 -22.77 4.23
N LYS A 15 8.07 -22.86 4.39
CA LYS A 15 8.72 -24.08 4.90
C LYS A 15 8.44 -24.31 6.38
N ALA A 16 8.39 -23.24 7.17
CA ALA A 16 8.07 -23.30 8.60
C ALA A 16 6.60 -23.65 8.85
N PHE A 17 5.69 -23.21 7.98
CA PHE A 17 4.24 -23.34 8.16
C PHE A 17 3.53 -23.94 6.92
N PRO A 18 3.90 -25.14 6.45
CA PRO A 18 3.47 -25.67 5.15
C PRO A 18 1.96 -25.98 5.06
N SER A 19 1.27 -26.11 6.20
CA SER A 19 -0.18 -26.33 6.26
C SER A 19 -0.98 -25.07 6.60
N GLN A 20 -0.31 -23.95 6.88
CA GLN A 20 -0.95 -22.69 7.30
C GLN A 20 -0.60 -21.52 6.38
N ALA A 21 0.40 -21.67 5.51
CA ALA A 21 0.84 -20.67 4.58
C ALA A 21 0.91 -21.25 3.15
N LEU A 22 0.52 -20.41 2.20
CA LEU A 22 0.44 -20.72 0.77
C LEU A 22 0.98 -19.53 -0.01
N TYR A 23 1.60 -19.81 -1.16
CA TYR A 23 1.91 -18.80 -2.16
C TYR A 23 1.14 -19.06 -3.46
N GLN A 24 0.51 -18.00 -3.98
CA GLN A 24 -0.21 -17.99 -5.24
C GLN A 24 0.36 -16.88 -6.15
N PRO A 25 1.09 -17.22 -7.23
CA PRO A 25 1.56 -16.23 -8.20
C PRO A 25 0.39 -15.38 -8.71
N THR A 26 0.51 -14.05 -8.58
CA THR A 26 -0.57 -13.10 -8.87
C THR A 26 -0.02 -11.75 -9.31
N ASP A 27 -0.35 -11.33 -10.53
CA ASP A 27 -0.29 -9.94 -10.96
C ASP A 27 -1.59 -9.25 -10.54
N VAL A 28 -1.51 -8.38 -9.53
CA VAL A 28 -2.68 -7.68 -8.98
C VAL A 28 -3.37 -6.75 -9.98
N THR A 29 -2.72 -6.41 -11.10
CA THR A 29 -3.33 -5.62 -12.18
C THR A 29 -4.18 -6.46 -13.14
N LYS A 30 -4.18 -7.79 -12.99
CA LYS A 30 -4.99 -8.75 -13.74
C LYS A 30 -6.08 -9.29 -12.83
N TRP A 31 -7.31 -8.79 -12.98
CA TRP A 31 -8.41 -9.09 -12.07
C TRP A 31 -8.75 -10.58 -12.02
N ASP A 32 -8.63 -11.28 -13.13
CA ASP A 32 -8.76 -12.73 -13.25
C ASP A 32 -7.73 -13.51 -12.41
N GLN A 33 -6.50 -13.00 -12.28
CA GLN A 33 -5.51 -13.60 -11.36
C GLN A 33 -5.82 -13.25 -9.90
N LEU A 34 -6.28 -12.02 -9.65
CA LEU A 34 -6.65 -11.57 -8.31
C LEU A 34 -7.88 -12.33 -7.77
N ASP A 35 -8.90 -12.53 -8.61
CA ASP A 35 -10.07 -13.37 -8.33
C ASP A 35 -9.63 -14.81 -8.01
N HIS A 36 -8.71 -15.37 -8.81
CA HIS A 36 -8.16 -16.69 -8.57
C HIS A 36 -7.49 -16.78 -7.19
N ALA A 37 -6.72 -15.77 -6.77
CA ALA A 37 -6.10 -15.76 -5.44
C ALA A 37 -7.14 -15.84 -4.29
N PHE A 38 -8.27 -15.14 -4.41
CA PHE A 38 -9.38 -15.25 -3.46
C PHE A 38 -10.07 -16.61 -3.50
N GLU A 39 -10.23 -17.23 -4.68
CA GLU A 39 -10.76 -18.59 -4.80
C GLU A 39 -9.86 -19.62 -4.12
N VAL A 40 -8.54 -19.52 -4.34
CA VAL A 40 -7.59 -20.42 -3.69
C VAL A 40 -7.65 -20.25 -2.17
N ALA A 41 -7.70 -19.03 -1.65
CA ALA A 41 -7.85 -18.81 -0.21
C ALA A 41 -9.12 -19.47 0.37
N LYS A 42 -10.26 -19.37 -0.33
CA LYS A 42 -11.51 -20.04 0.07
C LYS A 42 -11.41 -21.56 0.05
N LYS A 43 -10.74 -22.11 -0.97
CA LYS A 43 -10.58 -23.56 -1.14
C LYS A 43 -9.65 -24.15 -0.08
N GLU A 44 -8.49 -23.54 0.12
CA GLU A 44 -7.43 -24.10 0.97
C GLU A 44 -7.67 -23.82 2.46
N PHE A 45 -8.31 -22.70 2.81
CA PHE A 45 -8.52 -22.30 4.21
C PHE A 45 -10.00 -22.27 4.63
N GLY A 46 -10.93 -22.64 3.75
CA GLY A 46 -12.37 -22.59 4.02
C GLY A 46 -12.97 -21.19 4.00
N GLY A 47 -12.17 -20.15 3.77
CA GLY A 47 -12.56 -18.75 3.74
C GLY A 47 -11.41 -17.85 4.16
N TYR A 48 -11.72 -16.58 4.39
CA TYR A 48 -10.77 -15.61 4.94
C TYR A 48 -11.50 -14.64 5.87
N ASP A 49 -10.77 -14.08 6.83
CA ASP A 49 -11.27 -13.13 7.84
C ASP A 49 -10.59 -11.77 7.72
N ILE A 50 -9.35 -11.76 7.22
CA ILE A 50 -8.51 -10.58 7.07
C ILE A 50 -8.01 -10.51 5.63
N VAL A 51 -8.11 -9.32 5.02
CA VAL A 51 -7.56 -9.04 3.70
C VAL A 51 -6.61 -7.85 3.78
N CYS A 52 -5.41 -8.01 3.23
CA CYS A 52 -4.42 -6.94 3.14
C CYS A 52 -4.00 -6.74 1.68
N PRO A 53 -4.57 -5.74 0.98
CA PRO A 53 -4.09 -5.35 -0.35
C PRO A 53 -2.75 -4.62 -0.24
N GLY A 54 -1.66 -5.40 -0.17
CA GLY A 54 -0.32 -4.91 0.18
C GLY A 54 0.59 -4.54 -0.99
N ALA A 55 0.29 -5.01 -2.20
CA ALA A 55 1.13 -4.73 -3.37
C ALA A 55 1.20 -3.22 -3.67
N GLY A 56 2.40 -2.72 -3.96
CA GLY A 56 2.65 -1.29 -4.21
C GLY A 56 3.99 -1.02 -4.87
N VAL A 57 4.08 0.10 -5.60
CA VAL A 57 5.30 0.58 -6.27
C VAL A 57 5.47 2.08 -6.05
N TYR A 58 6.72 2.57 -6.01
CA TYR A 58 7.03 3.97 -5.75
C TYR A 58 7.51 4.66 -7.04
N ASP A 59 6.58 5.29 -7.77
CA ASP A 59 6.73 5.91 -9.11
C ASP A 59 7.92 5.36 -9.93
N PRO A 60 7.90 4.05 -10.24
CA PRO A 60 9.01 3.39 -10.92
C PRO A 60 9.20 3.94 -12.34
N PRO A 61 10.41 3.89 -12.91
CA PRO A 61 10.68 4.45 -14.24
C PRO A 61 9.72 4.00 -15.35
N PHE A 62 9.22 2.76 -15.25
CA PHE A 62 8.28 2.18 -16.21
C PHE A 62 6.87 2.77 -16.18
N SER A 63 6.47 3.46 -15.11
CA SER A 63 5.17 4.10 -14.97
C SER A 63 5.31 5.24 -13.97
N ASN A 64 5.82 6.38 -14.47
CA ASN A 64 6.19 7.57 -13.72
C ASN A 64 5.63 8.83 -14.42
N PHE A 65 5.17 9.81 -13.66
CA PHE A 65 4.60 11.06 -14.20
C PHE A 65 5.57 11.83 -15.10
N TRP A 66 6.84 11.82 -14.72
CA TRP A 66 7.92 12.53 -15.42
C TRP A 66 8.42 11.76 -16.65
N HIS A 67 7.97 10.52 -16.87
CA HIS A 67 8.28 9.70 -18.04
C HIS A 67 7.00 9.44 -18.86
N PRO A 68 6.66 10.31 -19.82
CA PRO A 68 5.41 10.21 -20.56
C PRO A 68 5.21 8.84 -21.23
N ALA A 69 3.95 8.42 -21.32
CA ALA A 69 3.55 7.20 -22.02
C ALA A 69 4.11 7.18 -23.47
N GLY A 70 4.58 6.02 -23.91
CA GLY A 70 5.18 5.84 -25.24
C GLY A 70 6.65 6.28 -25.38
N THR A 71 7.28 6.80 -24.32
CA THR A 71 8.74 7.00 -24.30
C THR A 71 9.49 5.69 -24.03
N ALA A 72 10.79 5.62 -24.35
CA ALA A 72 11.60 4.41 -24.19
C ALA A 72 11.70 3.91 -22.73
N LEU A 73 11.56 4.81 -21.75
CA LEU A 73 11.59 4.46 -20.32
C LEU A 73 10.23 3.99 -19.81
N SER A 74 9.13 4.39 -20.45
CA SER A 74 7.77 4.11 -19.99
C SER A 74 7.22 2.83 -20.62
N LYS A 75 6.61 1.98 -19.79
CA LYS A 75 5.78 0.86 -20.23
C LYS A 75 4.30 1.25 -20.36
N ASP A 76 3.92 2.45 -19.92
CA ASP A 76 2.58 2.97 -20.15
C ASP A 76 2.43 3.33 -21.63
N VAL A 77 1.29 2.94 -22.20
CA VAL A 77 0.96 3.15 -23.62
C VAL A 77 -0.37 3.89 -23.73
N HIS A 78 -0.45 4.82 -24.68
CA HIS A 78 -1.66 5.64 -24.89
C HIS A 78 -2.93 4.82 -25.06
N SER A 79 -2.85 3.67 -25.76
CA SER A 79 -4.00 2.80 -26.02
C SER A 79 -4.60 2.16 -24.77
N ALA A 80 -3.86 2.12 -23.66
CA ALA A 80 -4.34 1.55 -22.40
C ALA A 80 -5.15 2.55 -21.56
N SER A 81 -5.04 3.86 -21.83
CA SER A 81 -5.73 4.93 -21.10
C SER A 81 -5.65 4.81 -19.57
N ARG A 82 -4.51 4.34 -19.07
CA ARG A 82 -4.25 4.09 -17.65
C ARG A 82 -2.75 4.20 -17.35
N PHE A 83 -2.41 4.37 -16.08
CA PHE A 83 -1.04 4.28 -15.58
C PHE A 83 -0.90 3.00 -14.76
N ALA A 84 0.04 2.13 -15.12
CA ALA A 84 0.25 0.85 -14.42
C ALA A 84 0.51 1.06 -12.90
N SER A 85 1.22 2.13 -12.52
CA SER A 85 1.44 2.48 -11.11
C SER A 85 0.16 2.79 -10.35
N LEU A 86 -0.83 3.43 -10.98
CA LEU A 86 -2.13 3.67 -10.36
C LEU A 86 -2.96 2.39 -10.28
N ASP A 87 -2.84 1.51 -11.27
CA ASP A 87 -3.50 0.20 -11.21
C ASP A 87 -3.01 -0.63 -10.04
N ILE A 88 -1.71 -0.62 -9.76
CA ILE A 88 -1.11 -1.34 -8.63
C ILE A 88 -1.47 -0.66 -7.30
N ASN A 89 -1.28 0.66 -7.19
CA ASN A 89 -1.36 1.36 -5.91
C ASN A 89 -2.78 1.78 -5.49
N LEU A 90 -3.73 1.89 -6.43
CA LEU A 90 -5.07 2.43 -6.18
C LEU A 90 -6.20 1.53 -6.69
N THR A 91 -6.14 1.08 -7.96
CA THR A 91 -7.21 0.25 -8.53
C THR A 91 -7.26 -1.13 -7.89
N HIS A 92 -6.11 -1.81 -7.75
CA HIS A 92 -6.02 -3.15 -7.14
C HIS A 92 -6.59 -3.17 -5.71
N PRO A 93 -6.20 -2.24 -4.80
CA PRO A 93 -6.72 -2.27 -3.44
C PRO A 93 -8.24 -2.05 -3.39
N ILE A 94 -8.78 -1.17 -4.23
CA ILE A 94 -10.24 -0.95 -4.31
C ILE A 94 -10.95 -2.23 -4.76
N TYR A 95 -10.45 -2.90 -5.80
CA TYR A 95 -11.03 -4.13 -6.31
C TYR A 95 -10.95 -5.27 -5.29
N ALA A 96 -9.78 -5.46 -4.64
CA ALA A 96 -9.60 -6.45 -3.59
C ALA A 96 -10.56 -6.22 -2.40
N THR A 97 -10.81 -4.96 -2.05
CA THR A 97 -11.78 -4.59 -1.00
C THR A 97 -13.22 -4.93 -1.40
N GLN A 98 -13.60 -4.76 -2.67
CA GLN A 98 -14.91 -5.20 -3.16
C GLN A 98 -15.09 -6.73 -3.05
N GLN A 99 -14.05 -7.50 -3.40
CA GLN A 99 -14.07 -8.97 -3.25
C GLN A 99 -14.16 -9.39 -1.78
N ALA A 100 -13.42 -8.72 -0.90
CA ALA A 100 -13.44 -8.96 0.54
C ALA A 100 -14.85 -8.71 1.14
N ILE A 101 -15.42 -7.53 0.88
CA ILE A 101 -16.76 -7.17 1.36
C ILE A 101 -17.82 -8.13 0.81
N THR A 102 -17.73 -8.50 -0.47
CA THR A 102 -18.65 -9.48 -1.07
C THR A 102 -18.61 -10.83 -0.35
N HIS A 103 -17.42 -11.28 0.05
CA HIS A 103 -17.29 -12.52 0.82
C HIS A 103 -17.89 -12.40 2.23
N PHE A 104 -17.51 -11.36 2.97
CA PHE A 104 -17.97 -11.16 4.36
C PHE A 104 -19.50 -11.02 4.43
N THR A 105 -20.09 -10.25 3.52
CA THR A 105 -21.53 -10.04 3.46
C THR A 105 -22.29 -11.31 3.05
N LYS A 106 -21.85 -12.04 2.03
CA LYS A 106 -22.47 -13.33 1.63
C LYS A 106 -22.40 -14.39 2.74
N LYS A 107 -21.33 -14.37 3.54
CA LYS A 107 -21.12 -15.31 4.64
C LYS A 107 -21.68 -14.83 5.98
N ARG A 108 -22.21 -13.60 6.05
CA ARG A 108 -22.71 -12.97 7.29
C ARG A 108 -21.69 -13.04 8.42
N LYS A 109 -20.41 -12.80 8.10
CA LYS A 109 -19.29 -12.93 9.05
C LYS A 109 -18.58 -11.60 9.26
N LEU A 110 -17.96 -11.48 10.42
CA LEU A 110 -17.03 -10.40 10.71
C LEU A 110 -15.86 -10.43 9.72
N GLY A 111 -15.32 -9.26 9.41
CA GLY A 111 -14.16 -9.14 8.53
C GLY A 111 -13.32 -7.92 8.84
N SER A 112 -12.02 -8.01 8.52
CA SER A 112 -11.08 -6.90 8.63
C SER A 112 -10.33 -6.70 7.31
N ILE A 113 -10.16 -5.45 6.90
CA ILE A 113 -9.40 -5.07 5.72
C ILE A 113 -8.38 -4.03 6.15
N VAL A 114 -7.09 -4.35 6.02
CA VAL A 114 -5.99 -3.46 6.41
C VAL A 114 -5.24 -3.05 5.16
N HIS A 115 -5.41 -1.80 4.75
CA HIS A 115 -4.72 -1.21 3.61
C HIS A 115 -3.32 -0.71 3.95
N ILE A 116 -2.47 -0.64 2.93
CA ILE A 116 -1.15 0.00 3.02
C ILE A 116 -1.20 1.36 2.33
N SER A 117 -1.31 2.43 3.13
CA SER A 117 -1.15 3.81 2.70
C SER A 117 0.33 4.24 2.75
N SER A 118 0.63 5.50 3.04
CA SER A 118 1.98 6.03 3.25
C SER A 118 1.92 7.42 3.89
N ILE A 119 2.98 7.85 4.55
CA ILE A 119 3.21 9.27 4.89
C ILE A 119 3.12 10.20 3.66
N ALA A 120 3.41 9.69 2.46
CA ALA A 120 3.29 10.42 1.20
C ALA A 120 1.84 10.78 0.84
N ALA A 121 0.85 10.22 1.56
CA ALA A 121 -0.56 10.62 1.47
C ALA A 121 -0.84 11.97 2.15
N GLN A 122 0.08 12.45 3.00
CA GLN A 122 -0.12 13.62 3.86
C GLN A 122 0.68 14.84 3.39
N GLY A 123 1.82 14.61 2.72
CA GLY A 123 2.69 15.67 2.21
C GLY A 123 3.00 15.48 0.72
N PRO A 124 2.99 16.56 -0.09
CA PRO A 124 3.35 16.47 -1.50
C PRO A 124 4.84 16.24 -1.69
N VAL A 125 5.22 15.33 -2.59
CA VAL A 125 6.60 15.11 -3.01
C VAL A 125 6.67 15.23 -4.53
N LEU A 126 7.43 16.21 -5.02
CA LEU A 126 7.49 16.52 -6.45
C LEU A 126 7.98 15.34 -7.29
N SER A 127 8.95 14.56 -6.80
CA SER A 127 9.51 13.44 -7.57
C SER A 127 8.54 12.28 -7.79
N VAL A 128 7.48 12.14 -6.97
CA VAL A 128 6.59 10.98 -6.99
C VAL A 128 5.09 11.33 -6.90
N PRO A 129 4.57 12.20 -7.79
CA PRO A 129 3.22 12.74 -7.65
C PRO A 129 2.13 11.69 -7.84
N MET A 130 2.35 10.62 -8.62
CA MET A 130 1.34 9.57 -8.80
C MET A 130 1.23 8.68 -7.57
N TYR A 131 2.35 8.36 -6.93
CA TYR A 131 2.38 7.64 -5.67
C TYR A 131 1.66 8.42 -4.56
N CYS A 132 1.98 9.72 -4.40
CA CYS A 132 1.29 10.61 -3.48
C CYS A 132 -0.22 10.61 -3.72
N ALA A 133 -0.65 10.78 -4.99
CA ALA A 133 -2.06 10.78 -5.36
C ALA A 133 -2.75 9.44 -5.02
N ALA A 134 -2.12 8.30 -5.36
CA ALA A 134 -2.67 6.98 -5.08
C ALA A 134 -2.80 6.72 -3.58
N LYS A 135 -1.76 7.01 -2.77
CA LYS A 135 -1.79 6.77 -1.32
C LYS A 135 -2.74 7.73 -0.59
N ALA A 136 -2.86 8.98 -1.04
CA ALA A 136 -3.91 9.89 -0.58
C ALA A 136 -5.31 9.34 -0.90
N GLY A 137 -5.50 8.81 -2.12
CA GLY A 137 -6.72 8.13 -2.53
C GLY A 137 -7.07 6.96 -1.62
N ILE A 138 -6.10 6.10 -1.28
CA ILE A 138 -6.31 4.97 -0.35
C ILE A 138 -6.66 5.44 1.07
N SER A 139 -5.95 6.43 1.62
CA SER A 139 -6.28 6.99 2.95
C SER A 139 -7.71 7.52 3.00
N HIS A 140 -8.15 8.23 1.96
CA HIS A 140 -9.51 8.75 1.91
C HIS A 140 -10.55 7.65 1.66
N PHE A 141 -10.26 6.69 0.79
CA PHE A 141 -11.10 5.53 0.51
C PHE A 141 -11.40 4.73 1.78
N VAL A 142 -10.38 4.46 2.60
CA VAL A 142 -10.52 3.78 3.90
C VAL A 142 -11.46 4.54 4.84
N ARG A 143 -11.27 5.86 4.95
CA ARG A 143 -12.14 6.73 5.75
C ARG A 143 -13.59 6.70 5.26
N SER A 144 -13.82 6.68 3.94
CA SER A 144 -15.17 6.57 3.37
C SER A 144 -15.88 5.26 3.72
N LEU A 145 -15.13 4.20 4.04
CA LEU A 145 -15.67 2.89 4.40
C LEU A 145 -15.86 2.68 5.91
N ALA A 146 -15.57 3.69 6.74
CA ALA A 146 -15.66 3.62 8.20
C ALA A 146 -17.00 3.06 8.73
N GLY A 147 -18.12 3.46 8.11
CA GLY A 147 -19.46 3.07 8.53
C GLY A 147 -19.76 1.58 8.41
N LEU A 148 -18.95 0.80 7.68
CA LEU A 148 -19.13 -0.65 7.56
C LEU A 148 -18.93 -1.40 8.88
N GLU A 149 -18.23 -0.81 9.86
CA GLU A 149 -18.01 -1.45 11.14
C GLU A 149 -19.28 -1.50 12.00
N LYS A 150 -20.22 -0.56 11.80
CA LYS A 150 -21.48 -0.47 12.55
C LYS A 150 -22.66 -0.42 11.58
N PRO A 151 -22.98 -1.53 10.89
CA PRO A 151 -24.11 -1.58 9.98
C PRO A 151 -25.43 -1.31 10.73
N PRO A 152 -26.48 -0.80 10.06
CA PRO A 152 -27.76 -0.53 10.70
C PRO A 152 -28.33 -1.80 11.35
N ALA A 153 -28.88 -1.67 12.56
CA ALA A 153 -29.49 -2.77 13.31
C ALA A 153 -30.69 -3.42 12.59
N SER A 154 -31.25 -2.75 11.58
CA SER A 154 -32.30 -3.29 10.71
C SER A 154 -31.79 -4.27 9.64
N THR A 155 -30.47 -4.44 9.52
CA THR A 155 -29.84 -5.39 8.60
C THR A 155 -29.26 -6.57 9.38
N ASP A 156 -29.16 -7.73 8.73
CA ASP A 156 -28.46 -8.91 9.22
C ASP A 156 -26.96 -8.89 8.82
N LEU A 157 -26.41 -7.71 8.51
CA LEU A 157 -25.01 -7.56 8.12
C LEU A 157 -24.10 -7.61 9.35
N ALA A 158 -23.01 -8.36 9.24
CA ALA A 158 -21.95 -8.38 10.23
C ALA A 158 -21.01 -7.17 10.05
N SER A 159 -20.29 -6.82 11.12
CA SER A 159 -19.30 -5.75 11.13
C SER A 159 -18.13 -6.04 10.19
N ILE A 160 -17.75 -5.04 9.39
CA ILE A 160 -16.53 -5.08 8.57
C ILE A 160 -15.68 -3.86 8.94
N ARG A 161 -14.51 -4.10 9.53
CA ARG A 161 -13.56 -3.04 9.87
C ARG A 161 -12.63 -2.80 8.69
N VAL A 162 -12.51 -1.56 8.25
CA VAL A 162 -11.58 -1.15 7.18
C VAL A 162 -10.64 -0.09 7.73
N THR A 163 -9.35 -0.35 7.75
CA THR A 163 -8.31 0.53 8.30
C THR A 163 -7.09 0.59 7.38
N ALA A 164 -6.13 1.45 7.69
CA ALA A 164 -4.85 1.48 7.00
C ALA A 164 -3.68 1.75 7.93
N VAL A 165 -2.52 1.22 7.59
CA VAL A 165 -1.23 1.77 8.06
C VAL A 165 -0.72 2.78 7.03
N ALA A 166 -0.03 3.84 7.49
CA ALA A 166 0.65 4.83 6.68
C ALA A 166 2.14 4.81 7.03
N PRO A 167 2.92 3.89 6.43
CA PRO A 167 4.31 3.71 6.81
C PRO A 167 5.18 4.89 6.36
N GLY A 168 6.18 5.21 7.19
CA GLY A 168 7.29 6.10 6.87
C GLY A 168 8.32 5.48 5.92
N VAL A 169 9.59 5.74 6.16
CA VAL A 169 10.71 5.23 5.36
C VAL A 169 11.09 3.85 5.89
N ILE A 170 10.52 2.82 5.28
CA ILE A 170 10.68 1.43 5.74
C ILE A 170 11.86 0.77 5.03
N LYS A 171 12.71 0.09 5.79
CA LYS A 171 13.85 -0.69 5.27
C LYS A 171 13.35 -1.93 4.52
N THR A 172 12.86 -1.69 3.31
CA THR A 172 12.27 -2.71 2.44
C THR A 172 12.95 -2.68 1.09
N PRO A 173 12.83 -3.76 0.30
CA PRO A 173 13.30 -3.81 -1.09
C PRO A 173 12.86 -2.63 -1.95
N LEU A 174 11.69 -2.06 -1.66
CA LEU A 174 11.18 -0.85 -2.30
C LEU A 174 12.18 0.32 -2.28
N TRP A 175 13.06 0.35 -1.26
CA TRP A 175 14.19 1.27 -1.14
C TRP A 175 15.53 0.56 -1.38
N THR A 176 15.78 -0.59 -0.75
CA THR A 176 17.11 -1.20 -0.67
C THR A 176 17.59 -1.84 -1.98
N GLU A 177 16.68 -2.19 -2.89
CA GLU A 177 17.02 -2.72 -4.22
C GLU A 177 17.03 -1.63 -5.32
N HIS A 178 16.87 -0.37 -4.91
CA HIS A 178 16.75 0.80 -5.78
C HIS A 178 17.85 1.82 -5.46
N PRO A 179 19.05 1.70 -6.09
CA PRO A 179 20.18 2.60 -5.82
C PRO A 179 19.84 4.09 -5.93
N GLU A 180 18.95 4.44 -6.85
CA GLU A 180 18.44 5.80 -7.05
C GLU A 180 17.71 6.33 -5.81
N LYS A 181 16.99 5.47 -5.10
CA LYS A 181 16.26 5.84 -3.88
C LYS A 181 17.17 5.83 -2.64
N LEU A 182 18.13 4.91 -2.58
CA LEU A 182 19.14 4.90 -1.52
C LEU A 182 19.99 6.18 -1.52
N ALA A 183 20.16 6.83 -2.67
CA ALA A 183 20.84 8.11 -2.75
C ALA A 183 20.17 9.21 -1.92
N TRP A 184 18.87 9.07 -1.62
CA TRP A 184 18.11 10.04 -0.81
C TRP A 184 18.33 9.86 0.69
N ILE A 185 19.06 8.83 1.13
CA ILE A 185 19.18 8.44 2.53
C ILE A 185 20.58 8.75 3.04
N ASP A 186 20.66 9.52 4.12
CA ASP A 186 21.89 9.75 4.88
C ASP A 186 21.90 8.79 6.07
N GLY A 187 22.66 7.69 5.97
CA GLY A 187 22.73 6.67 7.03
C GLY A 187 23.25 7.17 8.39
N ALA A 188 23.77 8.39 8.49
CA ALA A 188 24.16 9.01 9.75
C ALA A 188 23.04 9.85 10.40
N LYS A 189 22.01 10.22 9.64
CA LYS A 189 20.93 11.12 10.09
C LYS A 189 19.54 10.50 10.01
N ASP A 190 19.33 9.63 9.03
CA ASP A 190 18.04 9.03 8.74
C ASP A 190 17.93 7.69 9.45
N GLU A 191 16.79 7.51 10.14
CA GLU A 191 16.51 6.29 10.88
C GLU A 191 15.42 5.50 10.16
N TRP A 192 15.71 4.24 9.88
CA TRP A 192 14.75 3.33 9.28
C TRP A 192 13.66 2.93 10.26
N VAL A 193 12.46 2.76 9.71
CA VAL A 193 11.43 1.93 10.34
C VAL A 193 11.65 0.49 9.88
N GLU A 194 11.54 -0.46 10.79
CA GLU A 194 11.69 -1.87 10.44
C GLU A 194 10.33 -2.44 9.96
N PRO A 195 10.29 -3.41 9.03
CA PRO A 195 9.04 -4.04 8.58
C PRO A 195 8.17 -4.59 9.72
N GLU A 196 8.80 -5.03 10.81
CA GLU A 196 8.15 -5.52 12.02
C GLU A 196 7.30 -4.45 12.71
N ASP A 197 7.74 -3.18 12.72
CA ASP A 197 6.97 -2.07 13.29
C ASP A 197 5.63 -1.91 12.53
N VAL A 198 5.68 -2.04 11.20
CA VAL A 198 4.49 -1.96 10.35
C VAL A 198 3.59 -3.17 10.59
N ALA A 199 4.15 -4.38 10.70
CA ALA A 199 3.38 -5.59 10.98
C ALA A 199 2.67 -5.52 12.33
N LEU A 200 3.34 -5.01 13.38
CA LEU A 200 2.74 -4.81 14.70
C LEU A 200 1.64 -3.73 14.70
N ALA A 201 1.81 -2.66 13.92
CA ALA A 201 0.77 -1.66 13.72
C ALA A 201 -0.45 -2.23 13.00
N MET A 202 -0.24 -3.03 11.94
CA MET A 202 -1.31 -3.74 11.24
C MET A 202 -2.05 -4.71 12.16
N LEU A 203 -1.33 -5.46 13.00
CA LEU A 203 -1.94 -6.35 13.98
C LEU A 203 -2.79 -5.57 14.99
N SER A 204 -2.29 -4.43 15.46
CA SER A 204 -3.02 -3.56 16.38
C SER A 204 -4.33 -3.04 15.78
N LEU A 205 -4.35 -2.67 14.49
CA LEU A 205 -5.57 -2.26 13.78
C LEU A 205 -6.63 -3.37 13.70
N VAL A 206 -6.21 -4.63 13.75
CA VAL A 206 -7.11 -5.79 13.75
C VAL A 206 -7.61 -6.09 15.17
N GLU A 207 -6.72 -6.12 16.16
CA GLU A 207 -7.01 -6.66 17.49
C GLU A 207 -7.55 -5.63 18.48
N LYS A 208 -7.11 -4.37 18.40
CA LYS A 208 -7.44 -3.37 19.42
C LYS A 208 -8.75 -2.68 19.08
N GLU A 209 -9.59 -2.47 20.11
CA GLU A 209 -10.87 -1.79 19.98
C GLU A 209 -10.73 -0.26 19.83
N GLU A 210 -9.59 0.30 20.21
CA GLU A 210 -9.30 1.73 20.07
C GLU A 210 -9.23 2.19 18.60
N TYR A 211 -8.87 1.28 17.69
CA TYR A 211 -8.79 1.55 16.27
C TYR A 211 -10.05 1.07 15.56
N VAL A 212 -10.87 2.02 15.13
CA VAL A 212 -12.17 1.79 14.49
C VAL A 212 -12.05 1.84 12.97
N GLY A 213 -13.11 1.47 12.26
CA GLY A 213 -13.22 1.64 10.83
C GLY A 213 -12.91 3.09 10.43
N GLY A 214 -12.10 3.25 9.39
CA GLY A 214 -11.62 4.54 8.90
C GLY A 214 -10.31 5.02 9.51
N THR A 215 -9.79 4.37 10.56
CA THR A 215 -8.49 4.73 11.14
C THR A 215 -7.36 4.55 10.11
N VAL A 216 -6.52 5.58 9.99
CA VAL A 216 -5.25 5.54 9.26
C VAL A 216 -4.14 5.77 10.28
N LEU A 217 -3.32 4.74 10.51
CA LEU A 217 -2.28 4.73 11.53
C LEU A 217 -0.91 4.93 10.88
N GLU A 218 -0.34 6.11 11.04
CA GLU A 218 1.03 6.41 10.66
C GLU A 218 2.02 5.60 11.49
N VAL A 219 3.07 5.10 10.84
CA VAL A 219 4.11 4.27 11.47
C VAL A 219 5.49 4.88 11.22
N GLY A 220 6.12 5.32 12.29
CA GLY A 220 7.52 5.74 12.34
C GLY A 220 8.35 4.76 13.15
N LYS A 221 9.60 5.11 13.44
CA LYS A 221 10.50 4.24 14.18
C LYS A 221 10.06 4.12 15.64
N GLY A 222 9.59 2.95 16.04
CA GLY A 222 9.14 2.67 17.40
C GLY A 222 7.93 3.49 17.86
N GLN A 223 7.16 4.08 16.94
CA GLN A 223 6.02 4.93 17.25
C GLN A 223 4.91 4.84 16.20
N THR A 224 3.69 5.10 16.64
CA THR A 224 2.51 5.17 15.78
C THR A 224 1.67 6.41 16.11
N ARG A 225 1.02 7.00 15.10
CA ARG A 225 0.17 8.19 15.25
C ARG A 225 -1.09 8.03 14.39
N GLU A 226 -2.26 8.35 14.92
CA GLU A 226 -3.47 8.40 14.11
C GLU A 226 -3.45 9.66 13.22
N VAL A 227 -3.73 9.49 11.92
CA VAL A 227 -3.76 10.58 10.95
C VAL A 227 -5.15 11.19 10.88
N HIS A 228 -5.29 12.42 11.36
CA HIS A 228 -6.54 13.18 11.32
C HIS A 228 -6.79 13.80 9.94
N VAL A 229 -8.06 14.10 9.63
CA VAL A 229 -8.44 14.71 8.34
C VAL A 229 -8.26 16.22 8.36
N LEU A 230 -8.57 16.85 9.49
CA LEU A 230 -8.54 18.29 9.68
C LEU A 230 -7.52 18.61 10.76
N ASN A 231 -6.74 19.67 10.55
CA ASN A 231 -5.73 20.16 11.50
C ASN A 231 -4.71 19.08 11.94
N ASP A 232 -4.42 18.12 11.05
CA ASP A 232 -3.36 17.15 11.28
C ASP A 232 -1.99 17.85 11.20
N SER A 233 -1.09 17.56 12.15
CA SER A 233 0.26 18.15 12.20
C SER A 233 1.18 17.67 11.09
N GLY A 234 0.78 16.63 10.36
CA GLY A 234 1.62 15.90 9.42
C GLY A 234 2.64 14.97 10.09
N PRO A 235 3.36 14.18 9.28
CA PRO A 235 4.35 13.22 9.77
C PRO A 235 5.47 13.92 10.55
N SER A 236 5.87 13.36 11.70
CA SER A 236 6.93 13.94 12.53
C SER A 236 7.69 12.91 13.37
N GLY A 237 8.97 13.21 13.68
CA GLY A 237 9.86 12.32 14.42
C GLY A 237 10.57 11.26 13.56
N SER A 238 11.37 10.41 14.20
CA SER A 238 12.24 9.44 13.52
C SER A 238 11.46 8.46 12.63
N GLY A 239 11.99 8.20 11.43
CA GLY A 239 11.40 7.30 10.44
C GLY A 239 10.40 7.92 9.47
N HIS A 240 10.01 9.20 9.65
CA HIS A 240 8.97 9.84 8.84
C HIS A 240 9.47 10.64 7.64
N THR A 241 10.78 10.77 7.44
CA THR A 241 11.35 11.45 6.26
C THR A 241 12.76 10.98 6.00
N VAL A 242 13.29 11.33 4.83
CA VAL A 242 14.70 11.17 4.47
C VAL A 242 15.31 12.54 4.25
N SER A 243 16.54 12.74 4.73
CA SER A 243 17.28 14.00 4.62
C SER A 243 17.58 14.41 3.18
N GLY A 244 17.65 13.45 2.25
CA GLY A 244 17.94 13.67 0.83
C GLY A 244 16.73 13.84 -0.07
N LEU A 245 15.53 14.13 0.47
CA LEU A 245 14.32 14.34 -0.35
C LEU A 245 14.51 15.41 -1.45
N GLY A 246 15.40 16.39 -1.21
CA GLY A 246 15.77 17.42 -2.18
C GLY A 246 16.43 16.87 -3.45
N LYS A 247 17.13 15.72 -3.39
CA LYS A 247 17.78 15.12 -4.56
C LYS A 247 16.76 14.66 -5.61
N GLY A 248 15.64 14.10 -5.16
CA GLY A 248 14.54 13.74 -6.06
C GLY A 248 13.92 14.97 -6.73
N ILE A 249 13.92 16.14 -6.07
CA ILE A 249 13.48 17.40 -6.67
C ILE A 249 14.47 17.84 -7.76
N ASP A 250 15.77 17.76 -7.49
CA ASP A 250 16.82 18.10 -8.44
C ASP A 250 16.75 17.21 -9.69
N GLU A 251 16.56 15.89 -9.52
CA GLU A 251 16.35 14.93 -10.61
C GLU A 251 15.16 15.33 -11.52
N VAL A 252 14.05 15.79 -10.94
CA VAL A 252 12.91 16.29 -11.72
C VAL A 252 13.31 17.51 -12.55
N TRP A 253 14.03 18.46 -11.96
CA TRP A 253 14.47 19.65 -12.69
C TRP A 253 15.46 19.32 -13.80
N GLU A 254 16.33 18.33 -13.60
CA GLU A 254 17.21 17.81 -14.65
C GLU A 254 16.40 17.22 -15.82
N ILE A 255 15.42 16.35 -15.53
CA ILE A 255 14.52 15.78 -16.55
C ILE A 255 13.82 16.89 -17.34
N LEU A 256 13.27 17.90 -16.65
CA LEU A 256 12.57 19.02 -17.28
C LEU A 256 13.49 19.95 -18.08
N SER A 257 14.78 19.99 -17.75
CA SER A 257 15.78 20.85 -18.41
C SER A 257 16.42 20.19 -19.64
N GLN A 258 16.25 18.88 -19.83
CA GLN A 258 16.72 18.19 -21.04
C GLN A 258 15.98 18.75 -22.26
N LYS A 259 16.71 19.43 -23.16
CA LYS A 259 16.17 19.82 -24.46
C LYS A 259 15.81 18.55 -25.21
N LYS A 260 14.53 18.35 -25.52
CA LYS A 260 14.13 17.37 -26.52
C LYS A 260 14.84 17.74 -27.82
N HIS A 261 15.68 16.85 -28.32
CA HIS A 261 16.06 16.90 -29.73
C HIS A 261 14.78 16.51 -30.49
N ASP A 262 14.05 17.52 -30.95
CA ASP A 262 12.95 17.38 -31.89
C ASP A 262 13.45 16.80 -33.23
#